data_AF-A0A6A6CA50-F1
#
_entry.id   AF-A0A6A6CA50-F1
#
_cell.length_a   1.000
_cell.length_b   1.000
_cell.length_c   1.000
_cell.angle_alpha   90.00
_cell.angle_beta   90.00
_cell.angle_gamma   90.00
#
_symmetry.space_group_name_H-M   'P 1'
#
loop_
_entity.id
_entity.type
_entity.pdbx_description
1 polymer ?
#
loop_
_entity_poly.entity_id
_entity_poly.type
_entity_poly.pdbx_seq_one_letter_code
_entity_poly.pdbx_strand_id
1 'polypeptide(L)'
;MYGWMPPHCQYSEVTDNYSFSKWIWYADENMTKPLTEEDLWQGKELEIWTAQAGYHTEHCLFLWEKSAYAQKRRLPWLDRKSLSFDHAQHCIEQLKDLGEGINPVTMATLGIYECDPTPWRE
;
A
#
# COMPACT_ATOMS: atom_id res chain seq x y z
N MET A 1 -6.15 3.19 0.26
CA MET A 1 -6.73 2.21 -0.66
C MET A 1 -8.17 2.61 -0.93
N TYR A 2 -8.55 2.86 -2.17
CA TYR A 2 -9.98 2.85 -2.51
C TYR A 2 -10.38 1.40 -2.71
N GLY A 3 -11.38 0.98 -1.96
CA GLY A 3 -11.85 -0.39 -1.95
C GLY A 3 -12.40 -0.75 -0.59
N TRP A 4 -13.51 -1.49 -0.61
CA TRP A 4 -14.09 -2.03 0.61
C TRP A 4 -13.13 -3.02 1.27
N MET A 5 -13.08 -2.98 2.60
CA MET A 5 -12.30 -3.89 3.41
C MET A 5 -13.18 -4.45 4.53
N PRO A 6 -13.06 -5.75 4.86
CA PRO A 6 -13.74 -6.28 6.03
C PRO A 6 -13.37 -5.51 7.30
N PRO A 7 -14.33 -5.15 8.17
CA PRO A 7 -14.04 -4.36 9.37
C PRO A 7 -12.94 -4.95 10.27
N HIS A 8 -12.86 -6.28 10.36
CA HIS A 8 -11.83 -6.97 11.14
C HIS A 8 -10.42 -6.89 10.53
N CYS A 9 -10.27 -6.36 9.32
CA CYS A 9 -8.99 -6.13 8.65
C CYS A 9 -8.61 -4.64 8.58
N GLN A 10 -9.45 -3.70 9.02
CA GLN A 10 -9.25 -2.28 8.76
C GLN A 10 -8.09 -1.68 9.58
N TYR A 11 -8.02 -1.95 10.88
CA TYR A 11 -6.98 -1.45 11.80
C TYR A 11 -6.81 0.08 11.71
N SER A 12 -7.71 0.81 12.36
CA SER A 12 -7.77 2.28 12.31
C SER A 12 -6.47 2.95 12.77
N GLU A 13 -5.71 2.33 13.68
CA GLU A 13 -4.43 2.85 14.16
C GLU A 13 -3.38 3.04 13.06
N VAL A 14 -3.53 2.32 11.94
CA VAL A 14 -2.70 2.49 10.74
C VAL A 14 -3.49 3.21 9.66
N THR A 15 -4.72 2.78 9.38
CA THR A 15 -5.50 3.27 8.24
C THR A 15 -5.84 4.76 8.33
N ASP A 16 -6.07 5.29 9.52
CA ASP A 16 -6.46 6.70 9.70
C ASP A 16 -5.31 7.67 9.42
N ASN A 17 -4.05 7.19 9.42
CA ASN A 17 -2.88 8.01 9.08
C ASN A 17 -2.77 8.28 7.57
N TYR A 18 -3.56 7.60 6.75
CA TYR A 18 -3.48 7.70 5.30
C TYR A 18 -4.78 8.28 4.74
N SER A 19 -4.69 9.49 4.18
CA SER A 19 -5.84 10.15 3.56
C SER A 19 -5.93 9.75 2.09
N PHE A 20 -6.79 8.80 1.81
CA PHE A 20 -7.02 8.32 0.46
C PHE A 20 -7.97 9.20 -0.32
N SER A 21 -8.82 10.01 0.33
CA SER A 21 -9.82 10.87 -0.32
C SER A 21 -9.26 12.04 -1.13
N LYS A 22 -7.95 12.28 -1.06
CA LYS A 22 -7.29 13.41 -1.74
C LYS A 22 -7.02 13.18 -3.23
N TRP A 23 -7.16 11.94 -3.71
CA TRP A 23 -6.81 11.59 -5.08
C TRP A 23 -8.00 11.73 -6.04
N ILE A 24 -7.75 12.20 -7.26
CA ILE A 24 -8.74 12.25 -8.33
C ILE A 24 -8.62 10.96 -9.15
N TRP A 25 -9.75 10.29 -9.36
CA TRP A 25 -9.85 9.02 -10.07
C TRP A 25 -10.60 9.17 -11.38
N TYR A 26 -10.25 8.33 -12.33
CA TYR A 26 -10.88 8.25 -13.63
C TYR A 26 -11.26 6.82 -13.95
N ALA A 27 -12.29 6.65 -14.77
CA ALA A 27 -12.77 5.38 -15.31
C ALA A 27 -12.10 5.00 -16.64
N ASP A 28 -11.13 5.78 -17.11
CA ASP A 28 -10.37 5.51 -18.32
C ASP A 28 -8.94 6.02 -18.21
N GLU A 29 -8.02 5.33 -18.91
CA GLU A 29 -6.59 5.66 -18.94
C GLU A 29 -6.32 7.05 -19.54
N ASN A 30 -7.16 7.51 -20.46
CA ASN A 30 -7.04 8.86 -21.04
C ASN A 30 -7.51 9.96 -20.06
N MET A 31 -7.98 9.60 -18.86
CA MET A 31 -8.41 10.51 -17.80
C MET A 31 -9.53 11.46 -18.23
N THR A 32 -10.48 10.95 -19.02
CA THR A 32 -11.59 11.76 -19.56
C THR A 32 -12.89 11.61 -18.77
N LYS A 33 -13.01 10.56 -17.95
CA LYS A 33 -14.21 10.20 -17.19
C LYS A 33 -13.89 10.20 -15.69
N PRO A 34 -13.96 11.36 -15.01
CA PRO A 34 -13.70 11.41 -13.57
C PRO A 34 -14.75 10.59 -12.80
N LEU A 35 -14.29 9.92 -11.74
CA LEU A 35 -15.12 9.15 -10.81
C LEU A 35 -15.39 9.97 -9.54
N THR A 36 -16.64 9.95 -9.09
CA THR A 36 -17.02 10.51 -7.79
C THR A 36 -16.67 9.56 -6.65
N GLU A 37 -16.66 10.05 -5.41
CA GLU A 37 -16.47 9.20 -4.23
C GLU A 37 -17.55 8.09 -4.15
N GLU A 38 -18.79 8.43 -4.52
CA GLU A 38 -19.89 7.46 -4.58
C GLU A 38 -19.62 6.35 -5.61
N ASP A 39 -19.10 6.69 -6.80
CA ASP A 39 -18.77 5.70 -7.83
C ASP A 39 -17.71 4.70 -7.33
N LEU A 40 -16.73 5.19 -6.58
CA LEU A 40 -15.65 4.37 -6.01
C LEU A 40 -16.16 3.45 -4.91
N TRP A 41 -17.00 3.95 -3.99
CA TRP A 41 -17.58 3.13 -2.92
C TRP A 41 -18.57 2.08 -3.44
N GLN A 42 -19.27 2.38 -4.53
CA GLN A 42 -20.14 1.42 -5.21
C GLN A 42 -19.36 0.41 -6.06
N GLY A 43 -18.05 0.63 -6.28
CA GLY A 43 -17.23 -0.24 -7.10
C GLY A 43 -17.70 -0.31 -8.55
N LYS A 44 -18.16 0.82 -9.12
CA LYS A 44 -18.69 0.87 -10.50
C LYS A 44 -17.65 0.43 -11.53
N GLU A 45 -16.38 0.72 -11.25
CA GLU A 45 -15.24 0.32 -12.06
C GLU A 45 -14.28 -0.53 -11.22
N LEU A 46 -13.78 -1.62 -11.81
CA LEU A 46 -12.77 -2.48 -11.18
C LEU A 46 -11.35 -1.94 -11.37
N GLU A 47 -11.12 -1.28 -12.50
CA GLU A 47 -9.86 -0.65 -12.86
C GLU A 47 -10.10 0.86 -12.91
N ILE A 48 -9.24 1.60 -12.22
CA ILE A 48 -9.34 3.05 -12.09
C ILE A 48 -7.97 3.68 -12.26
N TRP A 49 -7.94 4.89 -12.79
CA TRP A 49 -6.70 5.57 -13.17
C TRP A 49 -6.54 6.88 -12.39
N THR A 50 -5.28 7.24 -12.10
CA THR A 50 -4.92 8.56 -11.56
C THR A 50 -3.57 8.99 -12.13
N ALA A 51 -3.40 10.28 -12.44
CA ALA A 51 -2.13 10.86 -12.87
C ALA A 51 -1.38 11.58 -11.74
N GLN A 52 -1.91 11.54 -10.52
CA GLN A 52 -1.29 12.25 -9.41
C GLN A 52 -0.06 11.49 -8.91
N ALA A 53 1.11 12.09 -9.13
CA ALA A 53 2.37 11.58 -8.62
C ALA A 53 2.29 11.34 -7.11
N GLY A 54 2.75 10.16 -6.67
CA GLY A 54 2.81 9.79 -5.26
C GLY A 54 1.69 8.86 -4.78
N TYR A 55 0.62 8.62 -5.56
CA TYR A 55 -0.42 7.64 -5.17
C TYR A 55 0.19 6.26 -4.89
N HIS A 56 0.96 5.72 -5.84
CA HIS A 56 1.59 4.41 -5.65
C HIS A 56 2.58 4.42 -4.49
N THR A 57 3.34 5.48 -4.28
CA THR A 57 4.25 5.60 -3.12
C THR A 57 3.48 5.45 -1.80
N GLU A 58 2.43 6.25 -1.61
CA GLU A 58 1.65 6.24 -0.38
C GLU A 58 0.87 4.93 -0.18
N HIS A 59 0.28 4.40 -1.27
CA HIS A 59 -0.40 3.11 -1.26
C HIS A 59 0.55 1.96 -0.88
N CYS A 60 1.75 1.93 -1.45
CA CYS A 60 2.74 0.89 -1.16
C CYS A 60 3.22 0.97 0.29
N LEU A 61 3.53 2.18 0.79
CA LEU A 61 3.96 2.39 2.16
C LEU A 61 2.86 2.03 3.17
N PHE A 62 1.60 2.39 2.89
CA PHE A 62 0.45 2.00 3.70
C PHE A 62 0.36 0.48 3.87
N LEU A 63 0.43 -0.27 2.76
CA LEU A 63 0.30 -1.73 2.82
C LEU A 63 1.47 -2.40 3.53
N TRP A 64 2.68 -1.86 3.33
CA TRP A 64 3.86 -2.30 4.07
C TRP A 64 3.71 -2.07 5.57
N GLU A 65 3.34 -0.85 5.99
CA GLU A 65 3.15 -0.52 7.42
C GLU A 65 2.06 -1.39 8.03
N LYS A 66 0.96 -1.59 7.32
CA LYS A 66 -0.14 -2.42 7.78
C LYS A 66 0.26 -3.89 7.98
N SER A 67 1.03 -4.45 7.06
CA SER A 67 1.56 -5.81 7.18
C SER A 67 2.53 -5.94 8.37
N ALA A 68 3.41 -4.95 8.55
CA ALA A 68 4.32 -4.89 9.71
C ALA A 68 3.55 -4.74 11.03
N TYR A 69 2.49 -3.93 11.05
CA TYR A 69 1.61 -3.75 12.20
C TYR A 69 0.91 -5.06 12.58
N ALA A 70 0.32 -5.76 11.60
CA ALA A 70 -0.34 -7.04 11.81
C ALA A 70 0.64 -8.10 12.36
N GLN A 71 1.85 -8.17 11.81
CA GLN A 71 2.91 -9.04 12.31
C GLN A 71 3.29 -8.72 13.76
N LYS A 72 3.57 -7.44 14.06
CA LYS A 72 3.96 -6.99 15.40
C LYS A 72 2.89 -7.30 16.45
N ARG A 73 1.62 -7.17 16.09
CA ARG A 73 0.47 -7.37 16.98
C ARG A 73 -0.09 -8.80 16.95
N ARG A 74 0.44 -9.69 16.10
CA ARG A 74 -0.07 -11.05 15.88
C ARG A 74 -1.57 -11.05 15.57
N LEU A 75 -1.99 -10.14 14.69
CA LEU A 75 -3.41 -10.03 14.34
C LEU A 75 -3.84 -11.27 13.55
N PRO A 76 -5.03 -11.83 13.84
CA PRO A 76 -5.48 -13.08 13.23
C PRO A 76 -5.92 -12.94 11.77
N TRP A 77 -6.14 -11.71 11.30
CA TRP A 77 -6.65 -11.42 9.96
C TRP A 77 -5.88 -10.29 9.29
N LEU A 78 -5.81 -10.31 7.97
CA LEU A 78 -5.29 -9.21 7.17
C LEU A 78 -5.91 -9.31 5.78
N ASP A 79 -6.10 -8.19 5.08
CA ASP A 79 -6.68 -8.24 3.75
C ASP A 79 -5.72 -8.89 2.74
N ARG A 80 -6.30 -9.44 1.67
CA ARG A 80 -5.56 -10.18 0.64
C ARG A 80 -4.51 -9.31 -0.05
N LYS A 81 -4.73 -8.01 -0.23
CA LYS A 81 -3.76 -7.14 -0.91
C LYS A 81 -2.52 -6.90 -0.05
N SER A 82 -2.69 -6.76 1.27
CA SER A 82 -1.57 -6.68 2.22
C SER A 82 -0.83 -8.02 2.39
N LEU A 83 -1.52 -9.17 2.26
CA LEU A 83 -0.90 -10.50 2.35
C LEU A 83 -0.27 -11.01 1.04
N SER A 84 -0.63 -10.45 -0.10
CA SER A 84 -0.19 -10.95 -1.41
C SER A 84 1.28 -10.66 -1.66
N PHE A 85 2.07 -11.73 -1.83
CA PHE A 85 3.48 -11.61 -2.18
C PHE A 85 3.69 -10.96 -3.55
N ASP A 86 2.88 -11.33 -4.55
CA ASP A 86 2.95 -10.73 -5.89
C ASP A 86 2.67 -9.23 -5.85
N HIS A 87 1.73 -8.82 -4.98
CA HIS A 87 1.45 -7.39 -4.80
C HIS A 87 2.59 -6.69 -4.07
N ALA A 88 3.21 -7.34 -3.07
CA ALA A 88 4.40 -6.81 -2.42
C ALA A 88 5.57 -6.62 -3.42
N GLN A 89 5.76 -7.56 -4.35
CA GLN A 89 6.77 -7.41 -5.42
C GLN A 89 6.47 -6.22 -6.33
N HIS A 90 5.22 -6.08 -6.79
CA HIS A 90 4.79 -4.91 -7.55
C HIS A 90 5.06 -3.60 -6.79
N CYS A 91 4.75 -3.55 -5.48
CA CYS A 91 5.02 -2.38 -4.65
C CYS A 91 6.52 -2.05 -4.59
N ILE A 92 7.38 -3.06 -4.46
CA ILE A 92 8.83 -2.89 -4.44
C ILE A 92 9.33 -2.31 -5.76
N GLU A 93 8.81 -2.78 -6.90
CA GLU A 93 9.16 -2.23 -8.22
C GLU A 93 8.74 -0.77 -8.36
N GLN A 94 7.49 -0.43 -8.00
CA GLN A 94 7.01 0.95 -8.02
C GLN A 94 7.83 1.90 -7.14
N LEU A 95 8.30 1.44 -5.98
CA LEU A 95 9.13 2.26 -5.08
C LEU A 95 10.57 2.41 -5.59
N LYS A 96 11.13 1.40 -6.27
CA LYS A 96 12.47 1.49 -6.88
C LYS A 96 12.53 2.57 -7.95
N ASP A 97 11.46 2.74 -8.71
CA ASP A 97 11.39 3.74 -9.79
C ASP A 97 11.47 5.19 -9.28
N LEU A 98 11.19 5.43 -8.00
CA LEU A 98 11.37 6.76 -7.37
C LEU A 98 12.85 7.13 -7.21
N GLY A 99 13.74 6.13 -7.15
CA GLY A 99 15.19 6.28 -7.05
C GLY A 99 15.68 7.03 -5.80
N GLU A 100 16.99 7.11 -5.63
CA GLU A 100 17.64 7.92 -4.58
C GLU A 100 18.04 9.33 -5.09
N GLY A 101 17.53 9.75 -6.26
CA GLY A 101 17.90 11.01 -6.93
C GLY A 101 19.18 10.90 -7.78
N ILE A 102 19.77 12.05 -8.14
CA ILE A 102 20.98 12.12 -8.99
C ILE A 102 22.24 12.18 -8.08
N ASN A 103 23.16 11.23 -8.27
CA ASN A 103 24.41 11.07 -7.50
C ASN A 103 24.23 10.95 -5.97
N PRO A 104 23.43 9.99 -5.50
CA PRO A 104 23.26 9.79 -4.05
C PRO A 104 24.58 9.26 -3.45
N VAL A 105 25.09 9.95 -2.44
CA VAL A 105 26.07 9.38 -1.50
C VAL A 105 25.29 8.90 -0.29
N THR A 106 25.00 7.61 -0.24
CA THR A 106 24.17 7.01 0.81
C THR A 106 25.05 6.24 1.80
N MET A 107 24.88 6.54 3.09
CA MET A 107 25.54 5.80 4.16
C MET A 107 24.72 4.53 4.46
N ALA A 108 25.35 3.36 4.32
CA ALA A 108 24.78 2.10 4.76
C ALA A 108 25.61 1.55 5.93
N THR A 109 24.94 1.14 7.01
CA THR A 109 25.59 0.44 8.12
C THR A 109 25.52 -1.07 7.86
N LEU A 110 26.68 -1.74 7.85
CA LEU A 110 26.73 -3.19 7.80
C LEU A 110 26.32 -3.74 9.17
N GLY A 111 25.15 -4.39 9.23
CA GLY A 111 24.71 -5.15 10.39
C GLY A 111 25.13 -6.62 10.30
N ILE A 112 25.44 -7.24 11.43
CA ILE A 112 25.43 -8.71 11.56
C ILE A 112 23.96 -9.09 11.75
N TYR A 113 23.37 -9.78 10.78
CA TYR A 113 21.99 -10.24 10.86
C TYR A 113 21.95 -11.59 11.59
N GLU A 114 21.28 -11.63 12.74
CA GLU A 114 20.99 -12.87 13.46
C GLU A 114 19.66 -13.48 12.96
N CYS A 115 19.55 -14.81 13.00
CA CYS A 115 18.31 -15.49 12.65
C CYS A 115 17.41 -15.58 13.88
N ASP A 116 16.41 -14.71 13.97
CA ASP A 116 15.36 -14.85 14.97
C ASP A 116 14.29 -15.86 14.52
N PRO A 117 13.71 -16.66 15.45
CA PRO A 117 12.54 -17.46 15.15
C PRO A 117 11.39 -16.58 14.63
N THR A 118 10.71 -17.04 13.58
CA THR A 118 9.52 -16.33 13.10
C THR A 118 8.41 -16.37 14.16
N PRO A 119 7.66 -15.28 14.40
CA PRO A 119 6.61 -15.23 15.42
C PRO A 119 5.48 -16.26 15.31
N TRP A 120 5.38 -16.94 14.16
CA TRP A 120 4.39 -17.97 13.82
C TRP A 120 4.99 -19.38 13.66
N ARG A 121 6.22 -19.62 14.13
CA ARG A 121 6.67 -20.99 14.40
C ARG A 121 5.95 -21.46 15.67
N GLU A 122 5.06 -22.44 15.52
CA GLU A 122 4.64 -23.30 16.64
C GLU A 122 5.82 -24.09 17.18
#